data_AF-A0A9X3K1C8-F1
#
_entry.id   AF-A0A9X3K1C8-F1
#
_cell.length_a   1.000
_cell.length_b   1.000
_cell.length_c   1.000
_cell.angle_alpha   90.00
_cell.angle_beta   90.00
_cell.angle_gamma   90.00
#
_symmetry.space_group_name_H-M   'P 1'
#
loop_
_entity.id
_entity.type
_entity.pdbx_description
1 polymer ?
#
loop_
_entity_poly.entity_id
_entity_poly.type
_entity_poly.pdbx_seq_one_letter_code
_entity_poly.pdbx_strand_id
1 'polypeptide(L)'
;MIERGKISIAICDNGCGAEGETDDVRNRHGSITQSHLPEGWKFLRIAGEDLHLCPACVPVDGALFADRREAFEARYADFGCGLLPEICISLGMPLAIGRQWAAEIDKQQRRVA
;
A
#
# COMPACT_ATOMS: atom_id res chain seq x y z
N MET A 1 -22.28 -0.64 -16.80
CA MET A 1 -22.67 -1.89 -16.12
C MET A 1 -21.95 -1.88 -14.78
N ILE A 2 -22.69 -1.77 -13.67
CA ILE A 2 -22.14 -1.87 -12.32
C ILE A 2 -22.37 -3.32 -11.93
N GLU A 3 -21.31 -4.12 -11.81
CA GLU A 3 -21.44 -5.44 -11.20
C GLU A 3 -21.72 -5.22 -9.72
N ARG A 4 -22.92 -5.60 -9.26
CA ARG A 4 -23.25 -5.51 -7.84
C ARG A 4 -22.37 -6.47 -7.06
N GLY A 5 -21.50 -5.87 -6.26
CA GLY A 5 -21.04 -6.33 -4.96
C GLY A 5 -21.04 -7.82 -4.68
N LYS A 6 -19.94 -8.49 -5.00
CA LYS A 6 -19.66 -9.80 -4.40
C LYS A 6 -19.11 -9.55 -3.01
N ILE A 7 -19.74 -10.15 -2.00
CA ILE A 7 -19.15 -10.27 -0.67
C ILE A 7 -17.77 -10.92 -0.86
N SER A 8 -16.75 -10.22 -0.40
CA SER A 8 -15.35 -10.61 -0.48
C SER A 8 -14.68 -10.38 0.88
N ILE A 9 -13.48 -10.91 1.05
CA ILE A 9 -12.67 -10.67 2.24
C ILE A 9 -11.61 -9.64 1.90
N ALA A 10 -11.65 -8.49 2.58
CA ALA A 10 -10.55 -7.55 2.61
C ALA A 10 -9.47 -8.08 3.55
N ILE A 11 -8.22 -8.07 3.10
CA ILE A 11 -7.05 -8.39 3.92
C ILE A 11 -6.32 -7.07 4.17
N CYS A 12 -5.88 -6.83 5.41
CA CYS A 12 -5.18 -5.60 5.72
C CYS A 12 -3.84 -5.50 4.97
N ASP A 13 -3.69 -4.49 4.12
CA ASP A 13 -2.48 -4.24 3.32
C ASP A 13 -1.28 -3.79 4.14
N ASN A 14 -1.47 -3.46 5.42
CA ASN A 14 -0.35 -3.29 6.34
C ASN A 14 0.30 -4.64 6.72
N GLY A 15 -0.17 -5.78 6.21
CA GLY A 15 0.46 -7.08 6.43
C GLY A 15 0.30 -7.65 7.83
N CYS A 16 -0.62 -7.11 8.64
CA CYS A 16 -0.92 -7.65 9.97
C CYS A 16 -1.79 -8.93 9.92
N GLY A 17 -2.28 -9.31 8.74
CA GLY A 17 -3.10 -10.50 8.53
C GLY A 17 -4.55 -10.36 9.00
N ALA A 18 -4.99 -9.17 9.42
CA ALA A 18 -6.39 -8.94 9.74
C ALA A 18 -7.27 -9.09 8.49
N GLU A 19 -8.40 -9.77 8.65
CA GLU A 19 -9.39 -10.00 7.61
C GLU A 19 -10.72 -9.34 7.99
N GLY A 20 -11.48 -8.87 7.00
CA GLY A 20 -12.77 -8.23 7.20
C GLY A 20 -13.69 -8.44 6.01
N GLU A 21 -14.96 -8.76 6.25
CA GLU A 21 -15.95 -8.86 5.18
C GLU A 21 -16.13 -7.49 4.51
N THR A 22 -15.97 -7.43 3.19
CA THR A 22 -16.15 -6.22 2.38
C THR A 22 -17.07 -6.48 1.20
N ASP A 23 -17.82 -5.44 0.84
CA ASP A 23 -18.53 -5.39 -0.44
C ASP A 23 -17.89 -4.32 -1.34
N ASP A 24 -17.05 -4.78 -2.28
CA ASP A 24 -16.31 -3.93 -3.21
C ASP A 24 -17.05 -3.83 -4.56
N VAL A 25 -17.41 -2.61 -4.94
CA VAL A 25 -17.93 -2.28 -6.26
C VAL A 25 -16.76 -1.93 -7.18
N ARG A 26 -16.64 -2.61 -8.32
CA ARG A 26 -15.55 -2.39 -9.28
C ARG A 26 -16.05 -1.80 -10.60
N ASN A 27 -15.20 -1.01 -11.25
CA ASN A 27 -15.43 -0.55 -12.61
C ASN A 27 -15.12 -1.66 -13.65
N ARG A 28 -15.40 -1.39 -14.93
CA ARG A 28 -15.14 -2.34 -16.03
C ARG A 28 -13.67 -2.75 -16.21
N HIS A 29 -12.73 -2.01 -15.61
CA HIS A 29 -11.29 -2.30 -15.65
C HIS A 29 -10.82 -3.01 -14.38
N GLY A 30 -11.73 -3.37 -13.47
CA GLY A 30 -11.42 -4.10 -12.23
C GLY A 30 -11.00 -3.23 -11.03
N SER A 31 -10.90 -1.90 -11.17
CA SER A 31 -10.55 -1.00 -10.05
C SER A 31 -11.74 -0.78 -9.12
N ILE A 32 -11.50 -0.65 -7.81
CA ILE A 32 -12.56 -0.44 -6.82
C ILE A 32 -13.09 0.98 -6.94
N THR A 33 -14.37 1.18 -7.20
CA THR A 33 -15.01 2.51 -7.21
C THR A 33 -15.67 2.84 -5.89
N GLN A 34 -16.05 1.82 -5.12
CA GLN A 34 -16.66 1.96 -3.81
C GLN A 34 -16.38 0.68 -3.01
N SER A 35 -16.09 0.82 -1.72
CA SER A 35 -15.81 -0.30 -0.81
C SER A 35 -16.64 -0.11 0.45
N HIS A 36 -17.46 -1.10 0.78
CA HIS A 36 -18.21 -1.15 2.03
C HIS A 36 -17.48 -2.05 3.01
N LEU A 37 -16.68 -1.41 3.87
CA LEU A 37 -15.80 -2.08 4.82
C LEU A 37 -16.43 -2.24 6.21
N PRO A 38 -15.90 -3.14 7.05
CA PRO A 38 -16.29 -3.25 8.44
C PRO A 38 -16.02 -1.95 9.22
N GLU A 39 -16.65 -1.82 10.38
CA GLU A 39 -16.46 -0.65 11.24
C GLU A 39 -14.98 -0.41 11.57
N GLY A 40 -14.54 0.85 11.45
CA GLY A 40 -13.17 1.26 11.73
C GLY A 40 -12.15 0.98 10.63
N TRP A 41 -12.47 0.16 9.63
CA TRP A 41 -11.60 -0.05 8.48
C TRP A 41 -11.57 1.18 7.56
N LYS A 42 -10.49 1.33 6.81
CA LYS A 42 -10.31 2.42 5.84
C LYS A 42 -9.93 1.87 4.47
N PHE A 43 -10.54 2.46 3.45
CA PHE A 43 -10.12 2.33 2.07
C PHE A 43 -9.28 3.54 1.69
N LEU A 44 -8.05 3.33 1.23
CA LEU A 44 -7.16 4.38 0.79
C LEU A 44 -6.72 4.14 -0.65
N ARG A 45 -6.57 5.21 -1.43
CA ARG A 45 -5.98 5.15 -2.76
C ARG A 45 -4.65 5.88 -2.75
N ILE A 46 -3.55 5.13 -2.84
CA ILE A 46 -2.20 5.69 -2.78
C ILE A 46 -1.47 5.37 -4.06
N ALA A 47 -1.12 6.43 -4.81
CA ALA A 47 -0.38 6.33 -6.07
C ALA A 47 -0.97 5.28 -7.07
N GLY A 48 -2.31 5.17 -7.08
CA GLY A 48 -3.05 4.30 -7.99
C GLY A 48 -3.30 2.88 -7.48
N GLU A 49 -2.80 2.53 -6.29
CA GLU A 49 -3.12 1.27 -5.62
C GLU A 49 -4.26 1.47 -4.61
N ASP A 50 -5.14 0.49 -4.56
CA ASP A 50 -6.31 0.43 -3.69
C ASP A 50 -5.94 -0.39 -2.45
N LEU A 51 -6.01 0.23 -1.26
CA LEU A 51 -5.57 -0.36 0.00
C LEU A 51 -6.71 -0.44 1.01
N HIS A 52 -6.83 -1.59 1.67
CA HIS A 52 -7.69 -1.88 2.80
C HIS A 52 -6.88 -1.92 4.09
N LEU A 53 -7.23 -1.08 5.06
CA LEU A 53 -6.55 -1.01 6.36
C LEU A 53 -7.50 -1.31 7.51
N CYS A 54 -7.11 -2.23 8.38
CA CYS A 54 -7.83 -2.52 9.60
C CYS A 54 -7.62 -1.39 10.63
N PRO A 55 -8.55 -1.18 11.58
CA PRO A 55 -8.49 -0.07 12.53
C PRO A 55 -7.20 -0.02 13.37
N ALA A 56 -6.56 -1.16 13.62
CA ALA A 56 -5.29 -1.22 14.34
C ALA A 56 -4.08 -0.73 13.51
N CYS A 57 -4.20 -0.75 12.18
CA CYS A 57 -3.15 -0.34 11.25
C CYS A 57 -3.46 0.97 10.53
N VAL A 58 -4.64 1.56 10.75
CA VAL A 58 -4.94 2.92 10.35
C VAL A 58 -4.08 3.85 11.21
N PRO A 59 -3.12 4.59 10.63
CA PRO A 59 -2.28 5.47 11.41
C PRO A 59 -3.12 6.63 11.94
N VAL A 60 -2.95 6.93 13.24
CA VAL A 60 -3.70 8.00 13.92
C VAL A 60 -3.25 9.37 13.40
N ASP A 61 -1.94 9.56 13.17
CA ASP A 61 -1.33 10.83 12.72
C ASP A 61 -0.08 10.63 11.82
N GLY A 62 0.13 9.44 11.27
CA GLY A 62 1.43 9.00 10.74
C GLY A 62 1.43 8.51 9.28
N ALA A 63 2.61 8.56 8.66
CA ALA A 63 2.86 7.96 7.36
C ALA A 63 2.71 6.43 7.44
N LEU A 64 1.95 5.85 6.50
CA LEU A 64 1.82 4.41 6.38
C LEU A 64 3.18 3.76 6.14
N PHE A 65 3.38 2.58 6.73
CA PHE A 65 4.61 1.80 6.59
C PHE A 65 5.88 2.49 7.11
N ALA A 66 5.76 3.59 7.87
CA ALA A 66 6.92 4.37 8.33
C ALA A 66 7.94 3.53 9.12
N ASP A 67 7.48 2.52 9.85
CA ASP A 67 8.29 1.52 10.56
C ASP A 67 9.24 0.73 9.63
N ARG A 68 8.97 0.72 8.32
CA ARG A 68 9.72 -0.02 7.30
C ARG A 68 10.67 0.87 6.51
N ARG A 69 10.62 2.18 6.70
CA ARG A 69 11.39 3.15 5.91
C ARG A 69 12.89 2.91 5.99
N GLU A 70 13.41 2.68 7.20
CA GLU A 70 14.83 2.41 7.43
C GLU A 70 15.30 1.14 6.71
N ALA A 71 14.54 0.05 6.85
CA ALA A 71 14.86 -1.22 6.18
C ALA A 71 14.75 -1.11 4.65
N PHE A 72 13.81 -0.30 4.14
CA PHE A 72 13.70 -0.01 2.71
C PHE A 72 14.93 0.74 2.20
N GLU A 73 15.32 1.83 2.86
CA GLU A 73 16.47 2.65 2.46
C GLU A 73 17.77 1.83 2.45
N ALA A 74 17.99 0.99 3.46
CA ALA A 74 19.14 0.08 3.52
C ALA A 74 19.19 -0.88 2.32
N ARG A 75 18.08 -1.59 2.04
CA ARG A 75 18.01 -2.51 0.90
C ARG A 75 18.12 -1.78 -0.45
N TYR A 76 17.52 -0.60 -0.56
CA TYR A 76 17.60 0.19 -1.78
C TYR A 76 19.02 0.71 -2.04
N ALA A 77 19.78 1.05 -0.99
CA ALA A 77 21.18 1.43 -1.13
C ALA A 77 22.06 0.25 -1.61
N ASP A 78 21.79 -0.97 -1.14
CA ASP A 78 22.57 -2.17 -1.50
C ASP A 78 22.25 -2.68 -2.92
N PHE A 79 20.97 -2.63 -3.32
CA PHE A 79 20.49 -3.29 -4.53
C PHE A 79 20.06 -2.34 -5.66
N GLY A 80 19.78 -1.07 -5.33
CA GLY A 80 19.28 -0.07 -6.26
C GLY A 80 17.86 -0.33 -6.79
N CYS A 81 17.47 0.46 -7.80
CA CYS A 81 16.12 0.45 -8.35
C CYS A 81 15.72 -0.83 -9.09
N GLY A 82 16.70 -1.64 -9.51
CA GLY A 82 16.47 -2.87 -10.27
C GLY A 82 15.72 -3.95 -9.50
N LEU A 83 15.80 -3.94 -8.16
CA LEU A 83 15.14 -4.90 -7.27
C LEU A 83 14.01 -4.27 -6.43
N LEU A 84 13.47 -3.12 -6.86
CA LEU A 84 12.45 -2.40 -6.11
C LEU A 84 11.21 -3.25 -5.79
N PRO A 85 10.64 -4.04 -6.73
CA PRO A 85 9.51 -4.93 -6.43
C PRO A 85 9.84 -5.96 -5.33
N GLU A 86 11.01 -6.58 -5.38
CA GLU A 86 11.46 -7.60 -4.43
C GLU A 86 11.69 -7.00 -3.03
N ILE A 87 12.23 -5.77 -2.97
CA ILE A 87 12.37 -5.02 -1.72
C ILE A 87 10.99 -4.76 -1.09
N CYS A 88 10.01 -4.32 -1.89
CA CYS A 88 8.66 -4.03 -1.39
C CYS A 88 7.96 -5.30 -0.88
N ILE A 89 8.03 -6.40 -1.65
CA ILE A 89 7.47 -7.71 -1.28
C ILE A 89 8.09 -8.21 0.04
N SER A 90 9.42 -8.14 0.15
CA SER A 90 10.13 -8.60 1.36
C SER A 90 9.90 -7.72 2.60
N LEU A 91 9.32 -6.52 2.43
CA LEU A 91 8.87 -5.64 3.51
C LEU A 91 7.34 -5.66 3.68
N GLY A 92 6.62 -6.45 2.88
CA GLY A 92 5.15 -6.51 2.90
C GLY A 92 4.49 -5.17 2.62
N MET A 93 5.11 -4.30 1.81
CA MET A 93 4.61 -2.96 1.52
C MET A 93 4.20 -2.80 0.04
N PRO A 94 3.23 -1.92 -0.27
CA PRO A 94 2.82 -1.60 -1.63
C PRO A 94 3.96 -1.07 -2.51
N LEU A 95 4.00 -1.50 -3.78
CA LEU A 95 5.04 -1.08 -4.73
C LEU A 95 4.95 0.41 -5.03
N ALA A 96 3.75 0.98 -5.11
CA ALA A 96 3.56 2.40 -5.34
C ALA A 96 4.21 3.27 -4.25
N ILE A 97 4.21 2.83 -2.99
CA ILE A 97 4.89 3.53 -1.88
C ILE A 97 6.40 3.39 -2.03
N GLY A 98 6.89 2.18 -2.34
CA GLY A 98 8.32 1.98 -2.62
C GLY A 98 8.83 2.84 -3.78
N ARG A 99 8.04 3.04 -4.83
CA ARG A 99 8.37 3.95 -5.94
C ARG A 99 8.48 5.41 -5.51
N GLN A 100 7.58 5.87 -4.64
CA GLN A 100 7.67 7.23 -4.09
C GLN A 100 8.94 7.41 -3.28
N TRP A 101 9.26 6.45 -2.43
CA TRP A 101 10.46 6.48 -1.58
C TRP A 101 11.75 6.41 -2.41
N ALA A 102 11.83 5.51 -3.39
CA ALA A 102 12.95 5.43 -4.33
C ALA A 102 13.17 6.77 -5.05
N ALA A 103 12.09 7.40 -5.54
CA ALA A 103 12.17 8.71 -6.21
C ALA A 103 12.67 9.83 -5.28
N GLU A 104 12.29 9.81 -4.01
CA GLU A 104 12.79 10.73 -2.99
C GLU A 104 14.29 10.55 -2.74
N ILE A 105 14.74 9.29 -2.58
CA ILE A 105 16.15 8.94 -2.35
C ILE A 105 17.00 9.36 -3.56
N ASP A 106 16.59 8.99 -4.77
CA ASP A 106 17.29 9.34 -6.01
C ASP A 106 17.41 10.88 -6.16
N LYS A 107 16.36 11.62 -5.80
CA LYS A 107 16.36 13.09 -5.83
C LYS A 107 17.32 13.68 -4.80
N GLN A 108 17.44 13.08 -3.62
CA GLN A 108 18.40 13.50 -2.61
C GLN A 108 19.84 13.24 -3.07
N GLN A 109 20.13 12.06 -3.61
CA GLN A 109 21.47 11.70 -4.11
C GLN A 109 21.93 12.65 -5.22
N ARG A 110 21.06 13.03 -6.16
CA ARG A 110 21.37 13.99 -7.24
C ARG A 110 21.64 15.42 -6.76
N ARG A 111 21.21 15.79 -5.55
CA ARG A 111 21.46 17.13 -4.97
C ARG A 111 22.80 17.23 -4.25
N VAL A 112 23.39 16.08 -3.89
CA VAL A 112 24.62 15.99 -3.10
C VAL A 112 25.84 15.66 -3.98
N ALA A 113 25.63 15.09 -5.17
CA ALA A 113 26.65 14.89 -6.21
C ALA A 113 26.89 16.14 -7.05
#